data_AF-A0AAV8S0D3-F1
#
_entry.id   AF-A0AAV8S0D3-F1
#
_cell.length_a   1.000
_cell.length_b   1.000
_cell.length_c   1.000
_cell.angle_alpha   90.00
_cell.angle_beta   90.00
_cell.angle_gamma   90.00
#
_symmetry.space_group_name_H-M   'P 1'
#
loop_
_entity.id
_entity.type
_entity.pdbx_description
1 polymer ?
#
loop_
_entity_poly.entity_id
_entity_poly.type
_entity_poly.pdbx_seq_one_letter_code
_entity_poly.pdbx_strand_id
1 'polypeptide(L)'
;MMIHGRGREKPILFAVGSERKNRRLTLSSPHYISPMTTVPCRGTSVPQLGIQPQVICRYVSSGAKGCHFTNRVLMPQTGTSSNYLASSRASFLAQVPSSALFNDGPRLNNRRNKAARLVVRADADYYSVLGVSRNASKSEIKSAYRKLARSYHPDVNKEPGAEQKFKEISNAYEVLSDDEKRSLYDKYGEAGLKGAGMGMGDFSNPFDLFESLFEGMGGMGSPRGARNRPIQGDDESYNLVLNFKDAIFGIEKEIEITRLENCGTCDGSGAKPGTKPSKCSTCGGQGQIVSSVRTPLGVFQQVMTCSSCSGTGKVSTPCNTCRGDGRVRKTKRISLKVPAGVDSGSRLRVRSEGNAGRRGGPPGDLYVFIEVLSDPVLKRDGTNILYTCKVSYIDAILGTTMKVPTVDGMVDLKIPAGTQPGTTLVMAKKGVPYLGKVNTRGDQLVRVQVEIPKRLSSEEKKLIEELANLSKSKTANSRR
;
A
#
# COMPACT_ATOMS: atom_id res chain seq x y z
N MET A 1 8.67 44.83 45.50
CA MET A 1 8.17 46.20 45.76
C MET A 1 7.69 46.77 44.43
N MET A 2 6.39 47.08 44.33
CA MET A 2 5.65 47.94 43.37
C MET A 2 6.20 48.09 41.92
N ILE A 3 5.54 47.52 40.90
CA ILE A 3 4.41 48.06 40.09
C ILE A 3 4.84 48.98 38.92
N HIS A 4 4.48 48.49 37.73
CA HIS A 4 4.12 49.10 36.45
C HIS A 4 4.48 50.55 36.12
N GLY A 5 5.20 50.71 35.00
CA GLY A 5 5.23 51.92 34.19
C GLY A 5 3.96 52.08 33.35
N ARG A 6 3.29 53.22 33.50
CA ARG A 6 2.24 53.74 32.61
C ARG A 6 2.86 54.73 31.63
N GLY A 7 2.57 54.56 30.34
CA GLY A 7 2.71 55.59 29.29
C GLY A 7 1.36 55.74 28.58
N ARG A 8 0.84 56.96 28.54
CA ARG A 8 -0.53 57.34 28.15
C ARG A 8 -0.77 57.36 26.65
N GLU A 9 -2.02 57.06 26.29
CA GLU A 9 -2.69 57.16 25.00
C GLU A 9 -2.94 58.62 24.54
N LYS A 10 -3.05 58.82 23.21
CA LYS A 10 -4.13 59.59 22.57
C LYS A 10 -4.42 59.03 21.15
N PRO A 11 -5.65 59.18 20.62
CA PRO A 11 -6.23 58.30 19.60
C PRO A 11 -6.37 58.97 18.21
N ILE A 12 -6.52 58.17 17.16
CA ILE A 12 -7.07 58.62 15.87
C ILE A 12 -8.13 57.60 15.40
N LEU A 13 -9.32 58.14 15.14
CA LEU A 13 -10.57 57.53 14.72
C LEU A 13 -10.76 57.63 13.19
N PHE A 14 -11.74 56.88 12.68
CA PHE A 14 -12.49 57.00 11.38
C PHE A 14 -12.08 56.13 10.17
N ALA A 15 -12.66 54.92 10.12
CA ALA A 15 -13.79 54.46 9.27
C ALA A 15 -14.14 55.13 7.89
N VAL A 16 -14.27 54.24 6.88
CA VAL A 16 -15.40 54.02 5.91
C VAL A 16 -15.59 54.92 4.66
N GLY A 17 -15.86 54.25 3.51
CA GLY A 17 -16.66 54.74 2.35
C GLY A 17 -15.95 54.60 0.99
N SER A 18 -16.17 53.54 0.19
CA SER A 18 -17.19 53.37 -0.88
C SER A 18 -17.37 54.55 -1.84
N GLU A 19 -17.02 54.40 -3.13
CA GLU A 19 -17.80 55.03 -4.21
C GLU A 19 -17.53 54.47 -5.62
N ARG A 20 -18.64 54.37 -6.37
CA ARG A 20 -18.79 53.93 -7.76
C ARG A 20 -18.23 54.98 -8.73
N LYS A 21 -17.68 54.56 -9.87
CA LYS A 21 -17.54 55.42 -11.05
C LYS A 21 -18.22 54.80 -12.27
N ASN A 22 -19.24 55.51 -12.71
CA ASN A 22 -19.99 55.33 -13.95
C ASN A 22 -19.58 56.51 -14.86
N ARG A 23 -19.16 56.28 -16.11
CA ARG A 23 -19.12 57.31 -17.16
C ARG A 23 -19.51 56.71 -18.51
N ARG A 24 -20.71 57.12 -18.95
CA ARG A 24 -21.14 57.18 -20.36
C ARG A 24 -20.37 58.27 -21.09
N LEU A 25 -20.05 58.04 -22.36
CA LEU A 25 -20.11 59.05 -23.43
C LEU A 25 -20.53 58.34 -24.73
N THR A 26 -21.33 59.06 -25.50
CA THR A 26 -22.15 58.66 -26.65
C THR A 26 -21.57 59.19 -27.97
N LEU A 27 -22.14 58.66 -29.08
CA LEU A 27 -22.23 59.19 -30.46
C LEU A 27 -21.26 58.56 -31.48
N SER A 28 -21.77 57.69 -32.37
CA SER A 28 -22.32 58.07 -33.69
C SER A 28 -22.57 56.84 -34.57
N SER A 29 -23.77 56.77 -35.17
CA SER A 29 -24.19 55.82 -36.22
C SER A 29 -23.82 56.41 -37.62
N PRO A 30 -23.95 55.70 -38.79
CA PRO A 30 -25.25 55.23 -39.29
C PRO A 30 -25.32 53.97 -40.20
N HIS A 31 -26.55 53.46 -40.30
CA HIS A 31 -27.25 52.80 -41.44
C HIS A 31 -26.68 51.55 -42.14
N TYR A 32 -27.42 50.43 -42.07
CA TYR A 32 -28.23 49.94 -43.20
C TYR A 32 -29.41 49.06 -42.72
N ILE A 33 -30.51 49.17 -43.46
CA ILE A 33 -31.92 48.78 -43.23
C ILE A 33 -32.18 47.43 -43.93
N SER A 34 -32.59 46.35 -43.21
CA SER A 34 -33.95 45.72 -43.18
C SER A 34 -34.28 44.76 -44.35
N PRO A 35 -35.39 43.95 -44.34
CA PRO A 35 -36.13 43.29 -43.24
C PRO A 35 -36.62 41.83 -43.53
N MET A 36 -37.17 41.20 -42.47
CA MET A 36 -38.37 40.32 -42.39
C MET A 36 -38.44 39.02 -43.23
N THR A 37 -38.95 37.90 -42.71
CA THR A 37 -40.37 37.71 -42.36
C THR A 37 -40.57 36.43 -41.53
N THR A 38 -41.44 36.51 -40.52
CA THR A 38 -42.03 35.39 -39.76
C THR A 38 -43.42 35.10 -40.32
N VAL A 39 -43.85 33.83 -40.40
CA VAL A 39 -45.22 33.30 -40.08
C VAL A 39 -45.35 31.83 -40.57
N PRO A 40 -46.17 30.98 -39.92
CA PRO A 40 -45.94 29.53 -39.74
C PRO A 40 -46.97 28.63 -40.46
N CYS A 41 -46.80 27.29 -40.38
CA CYS A 41 -47.87 26.31 -40.06
C CYS A 41 -47.40 24.83 -40.17
N ARG A 42 -47.84 24.02 -39.19
CA ARG A 42 -48.23 22.57 -39.20
C ARG A 42 -47.38 21.59 -40.05
N GLY A 43 -46.83 20.50 -39.52
CA GLY A 43 -47.37 19.54 -38.56
C GLY A 43 -47.69 18.23 -39.27
N THR A 44 -46.93 17.15 -38.98
CA THR A 44 -47.42 15.76 -38.99
C THR A 44 -46.36 14.82 -38.40
N SER A 45 -46.86 13.92 -37.57
CA SER A 45 -46.23 12.88 -36.77
C SER A 45 -45.60 11.75 -37.61
N VAL A 46 -44.47 11.22 -37.14
CA VAL A 46 -43.91 9.94 -37.59
C VAL A 46 -44.09 8.91 -36.46
N PRO A 47 -44.77 7.77 -36.69
CA PRO A 47 -44.94 6.74 -35.69
C PRO A 47 -43.80 5.72 -35.69
N GLN A 48 -43.60 5.18 -34.51
CA GLN A 48 -42.71 4.09 -34.11
C GLN A 48 -43.44 2.76 -34.31
N LEU A 49 -42.82 1.78 -34.97
CA LEU A 49 -43.24 0.37 -34.93
C LEU A 49 -42.03 -0.53 -35.21
N GLY A 50 -41.69 -1.36 -34.21
CA GLY A 50 -40.75 -2.46 -34.35
C GLY A 50 -41.43 -3.72 -34.85
N ILE A 51 -40.74 -4.50 -35.67
CA ILE A 51 -41.13 -5.88 -36.04
C ILE A 51 -39.84 -6.71 -36.19
N GLN A 52 -39.87 -7.91 -35.59
CA GLN A 52 -38.88 -8.99 -35.65
C GLN A 52 -38.62 -9.49 -37.09
N PRO A 53 -37.55 -10.29 -37.29
CA PRO A 53 -37.63 -11.38 -38.24
C PRO A 53 -37.51 -12.73 -37.53
N GLN A 54 -38.61 -13.48 -37.58
CA GLN A 54 -38.64 -14.94 -37.48
C GLN A 54 -38.24 -15.51 -38.84
N VAL A 55 -37.26 -16.41 -38.87
CA VAL A 55 -37.02 -17.29 -40.02
C VAL A 55 -37.48 -18.69 -39.63
N ILE A 56 -38.57 -19.10 -40.25
CA ILE A 56 -39.05 -20.49 -40.28
C ILE A 56 -38.33 -21.19 -41.42
N CYS A 57 -37.66 -22.30 -41.14
CA CYS A 57 -37.43 -23.35 -42.12
C CYS A 57 -37.84 -24.69 -41.52
N ARG A 58 -38.76 -25.37 -42.21
CA ARG A 58 -39.38 -26.64 -41.85
C ARG A 58 -38.47 -27.83 -42.18
N TYR A 59 -38.44 -28.78 -41.25
CA TYR A 59 -38.50 -30.25 -41.40
C TYR A 59 -37.68 -30.97 -42.49
N VAL A 60 -36.77 -31.85 -42.04
CA VAL A 60 -36.86 -33.30 -42.31
C VAL A 60 -36.48 -34.08 -41.03
N SER A 61 -37.29 -35.08 -40.70
CA SER A 61 -37.26 -35.92 -39.51
C SER A 61 -36.79 -37.35 -39.83
N SER A 62 -35.93 -37.93 -38.98
CA SER A 62 -35.88 -39.36 -38.60
C SER A 62 -34.79 -39.49 -37.51
N GLY A 63 -34.89 -40.25 -36.42
CA GLY A 63 -35.92 -41.10 -35.83
C GLY A 63 -35.28 -41.76 -34.59
N ALA A 64 -35.93 -41.59 -33.44
CA ALA A 64 -35.92 -42.35 -32.19
C ALA A 64 -34.73 -43.26 -31.78
N LYS A 65 -34.25 -43.11 -30.53
CA LYS A 65 -34.71 -43.88 -29.34
C LYS A 65 -33.91 -43.46 -28.09
N GLY A 66 -34.63 -43.20 -26.99
CA GLY A 66 -34.04 -42.85 -25.70
C GLY A 66 -33.75 -44.06 -24.82
N CYS A 67 -33.07 -43.82 -23.69
CA CYS A 67 -33.31 -44.43 -22.37
C CYS A 67 -32.46 -43.74 -21.30
N HIS A 68 -33.08 -43.45 -20.15
CA HIS A 68 -32.47 -42.98 -18.89
C HIS A 68 -31.57 -44.04 -18.25
N PHE A 69 -30.51 -43.66 -17.50
CA PHE A 69 -30.37 -43.86 -16.03
C PHE A 69 -28.95 -43.51 -15.49
N THR A 70 -28.93 -42.72 -14.40
CA THR A 70 -28.02 -42.66 -13.21
C THR A 70 -26.49 -42.46 -13.24
N ASN A 71 -26.08 -41.44 -12.45
CA ASN A 71 -25.02 -41.37 -11.42
C ASN A 71 -23.79 -42.30 -11.50
N ARG A 72 -22.57 -41.73 -11.62
CA ARG A 72 -21.51 -41.81 -10.59
C ARG A 72 -20.27 -40.95 -10.91
N VAL A 73 -19.80 -40.31 -9.84
CA VAL A 73 -18.49 -39.70 -9.51
C VAL A 73 -17.26 -40.31 -10.21
N LEU A 74 -16.30 -39.48 -10.66
CA LEU A 74 -14.87 -39.57 -10.30
C LEU A 74 -14.01 -38.44 -10.91
N MET A 75 -13.21 -37.82 -10.05
CA MET A 75 -12.06 -36.96 -10.39
C MET A 75 -10.88 -37.80 -10.88
N PRO A 76 -9.95 -37.22 -11.65
CA PRO A 76 -8.58 -37.70 -11.72
C PRO A 76 -7.58 -36.66 -11.19
N GLN A 77 -6.77 -37.08 -10.22
CA GLN A 77 -5.44 -36.53 -9.94
C GLN A 77 -4.39 -37.54 -10.45
N THR A 78 -3.47 -37.09 -11.30
CA THR A 78 -2.13 -37.65 -11.55
C THR A 78 -1.29 -36.49 -12.12
N GLY A 79 0.01 -36.32 -11.89
CA GLY A 79 1.00 -37.04 -11.10
C GLY A 79 2.36 -36.36 -11.35
N THR A 80 3.31 -36.50 -10.44
CA THR A 80 4.73 -36.28 -10.72
C THR A 80 5.51 -37.30 -9.91
N SER A 81 6.13 -38.26 -10.62
CA SER A 81 7.03 -39.26 -10.06
C SER A 81 8.44 -38.98 -10.58
N SER A 82 9.39 -39.00 -9.65
CA SER A 82 10.82 -38.87 -9.90
C SER A 82 11.43 -40.27 -9.93
N ASN A 83 12.07 -40.64 -11.04
CA ASN A 83 12.74 -41.93 -11.22
C ASN A 83 14.24 -41.78 -11.01
N TYR A 84 14.77 -42.58 -10.09
CA TYR A 84 16.17 -42.98 -10.00
C TYR A 84 16.52 -43.98 -11.10
N LEU A 85 17.68 -43.84 -11.73
CA LEU A 85 18.42 -44.96 -12.32
C LEU A 85 19.94 -44.76 -12.17
N ALA A 86 20.58 -45.84 -11.73
CA ALA A 86 22.02 -46.00 -11.61
C ALA A 86 22.67 -46.37 -12.96
N SER A 87 23.95 -46.04 -13.14
CA SER A 87 24.84 -46.79 -14.02
C SER A 87 26.31 -46.63 -13.61
N SER A 88 27.08 -47.66 -13.95
CA SER A 88 28.42 -47.99 -13.47
C SER A 88 29.52 -47.63 -14.47
N ARG A 89 30.73 -47.36 -13.93
CA ARG A 89 32.10 -47.57 -14.47
C ARG A 89 32.53 -46.85 -15.77
N ALA A 90 33.60 -46.05 -15.67
CA ALA A 90 34.89 -46.28 -16.35
C ALA A 90 35.98 -45.30 -15.86
N SER A 91 37.21 -45.81 -15.77
CA SER A 91 38.41 -45.24 -15.17
C SER A 91 39.25 -44.47 -16.18
N PHE A 92 39.88 -43.34 -15.81
CA PHE A 92 41.13 -42.86 -16.47
C PHE A 92 42.00 -42.02 -15.51
N LEU A 93 43.16 -42.58 -15.17
CA LEU A 93 44.50 -41.99 -14.97
C LEU A 93 44.68 -40.69 -14.14
N ALA A 94 45.39 -40.79 -13.00
CA ALA A 94 46.76 -40.23 -12.82
C ALA A 94 47.30 -40.38 -11.37
N GLN A 95 48.29 -41.27 -11.21
CA GLN A 95 49.57 -41.14 -10.49
C GLN A 95 49.66 -40.36 -9.14
N VAL A 96 49.61 -41.12 -8.02
CA VAL A 96 50.69 -41.48 -7.04
C VAL A 96 52.02 -40.67 -7.19
N PRO A 97 52.82 -40.32 -6.12
CA PRO A 97 53.08 -41.27 -5.05
C PRO A 97 53.37 -40.86 -3.60
N SER A 98 53.10 -41.87 -2.78
CA SER A 98 53.59 -42.16 -1.43
C SER A 98 55.09 -42.51 -1.41
N SER A 99 55.75 -42.20 -0.30
CA SER A 99 56.72 -43.08 0.37
C SER A 99 56.66 -42.74 1.87
N ALA A 100 55.98 -43.58 2.68
CA ALA A 100 56.54 -44.69 3.47
C ALA A 100 57.44 -44.16 4.60
N LEU A 101 57.17 -44.46 5.88
CA LEU A 101 57.52 -45.75 6.44
C LEU A 101 57.00 -45.99 7.88
N PHE A 102 56.69 -47.27 8.12
CA PHE A 102 56.73 -48.07 9.35
C PHE A 102 55.60 -48.07 10.39
N ASN A 103 55.43 -49.30 10.87
CA ASN A 103 54.30 -49.96 11.51
C ASN A 103 54.62 -50.18 13.00
N ASP A 104 53.58 -50.34 13.83
CA ASP A 104 53.44 -51.30 14.93
C ASP A 104 52.71 -50.72 16.17
N GLY A 105 51.60 -51.36 16.54
CA GLY A 105 50.95 -51.21 17.86
C GLY A 105 51.67 -52.04 18.94
N PRO A 106 51.20 -52.09 20.22
CA PRO A 106 49.92 -52.76 20.50
C PRO A 106 49.13 -52.35 21.80
N ARG A 107 47.87 -52.82 21.83
CA ARG A 107 47.11 -53.46 22.94
C ARG A 107 46.77 -52.75 24.28
N LEU A 108 45.44 -52.66 24.48
CA LEU A 108 44.61 -53.08 25.63
C LEU A 108 45.07 -52.77 27.07
N ASN A 109 44.22 -52.03 27.80
CA ASN A 109 43.83 -52.45 29.14
C ASN A 109 42.44 -51.94 29.55
N ASN A 110 41.57 -52.88 29.89
CA ASN A 110 40.26 -52.70 30.50
C ASN A 110 40.42 -52.89 32.01
N ARG A 111 40.04 -51.91 32.85
CA ARG A 111 39.71 -52.14 34.28
C ARG A 111 38.88 -51.01 34.88
N ARG A 112 37.57 -51.27 34.96
CA ARG A 112 36.68 -51.18 36.14
C ARG A 112 36.67 -49.90 37.00
N ASN A 113 35.54 -49.19 36.87
CA ASN A 113 34.73 -48.48 37.88
C ASN A 113 35.26 -48.37 39.31
N LYS A 114 35.37 -47.12 39.80
CA LYS A 114 34.97 -46.73 41.17
C LYS A 114 34.15 -45.44 41.13
N ALA A 115 33.06 -45.46 41.89
CA ALA A 115 31.94 -44.54 41.95
C ALA A 115 32.29 -43.04 41.93
N ALA A 116 31.84 -42.33 40.90
CA ALA A 116 31.63 -40.89 40.96
C ALA A 116 30.29 -40.61 41.64
N ARG A 117 30.34 -39.89 42.76
CA ARG A 117 29.21 -39.35 43.50
C ARG A 117 28.27 -38.60 42.54
N LEU A 118 27.07 -39.12 42.34
CA LEU A 118 26.01 -38.47 41.55
C LEU A 118 25.60 -37.17 42.25
N VAL A 119 26.18 -36.04 41.86
CA VAL A 119 25.63 -34.72 42.19
C VAL A 119 24.45 -34.52 41.25
N VAL A 120 23.25 -34.77 41.75
CA VAL A 120 22.02 -34.38 41.07
C VAL A 120 22.01 -32.85 41.00
N ARG A 121 22.26 -32.30 39.82
CA ARG A 121 21.93 -30.89 39.56
C ARG A 121 20.41 -30.84 39.41
N ALA A 122 19.74 -30.29 40.43
CA ALA A 122 18.35 -29.90 40.30
C ALA A 122 18.25 -28.84 39.18
N ASP A 123 17.23 -28.96 38.34
CA ASP A 123 16.85 -27.93 37.38
C ASP A 123 16.80 -26.55 38.09
N ALA A 124 17.34 -25.51 37.45
CA ALA A 124 17.68 -24.26 38.12
C ALA A 124 16.44 -23.54 38.71
N ASP A 125 16.43 -23.34 40.03
CA ASP A 125 15.38 -22.56 40.71
C ASP A 125 15.34 -21.12 40.18
N TYR A 126 14.15 -20.55 39.90
CA TYR A 126 14.02 -19.18 39.39
C TYR A 126 14.59 -18.12 40.34
N TYR A 127 14.52 -18.36 41.64
CA TYR A 127 15.17 -17.52 42.65
C TYR A 127 16.71 -17.56 42.54
N SER A 128 17.27 -18.73 42.21
CA SER A 128 18.72 -18.89 41.99
C SER A 128 19.18 -18.23 40.69
N VAL A 129 18.37 -18.29 39.62
CA VAL A 129 18.64 -17.63 38.33
C VAL A 129 18.68 -16.11 38.47
N LEU A 130 17.79 -15.53 39.27
CA LEU A 130 17.79 -14.09 39.58
C LEU A 130 18.77 -13.70 40.70
N GLY A 131 19.37 -14.67 41.39
CA GLY A 131 20.30 -14.44 42.50
C GLY A 131 19.64 -13.81 43.72
N VAL A 132 18.37 -14.12 43.97
CA VAL A 132 17.57 -13.56 45.08
C VAL A 132 17.09 -14.66 46.04
N SER A 133 16.82 -14.29 47.29
CA SER A 133 16.24 -15.20 48.28
C SER A 133 14.80 -15.59 47.90
N ARG A 134 14.34 -16.77 48.31
CA ARG A 134 12.93 -17.19 48.16
C ARG A 134 11.95 -16.23 48.87
N ASN A 135 12.41 -15.58 49.93
CA ASN A 135 11.64 -14.57 50.68
C ASN A 135 11.80 -13.15 50.12
N ALA A 136 12.40 -12.97 48.93
CA ALA A 136 12.65 -11.65 48.36
C ALA A 136 11.34 -10.88 48.08
N SER A 137 11.39 -9.58 48.35
CA SER A 137 10.29 -8.66 48.03
C SER A 137 10.21 -8.40 46.52
N LYS A 138 9.04 -7.99 46.01
CA LYS A 138 8.87 -7.68 44.57
C LYS A 138 9.85 -6.61 44.07
N SER A 139 10.16 -5.63 44.92
CA SER A 139 11.12 -4.57 44.61
C SER A 139 12.54 -5.12 44.46
N GLU A 140 12.94 -6.09 45.28
CA GLU A 140 14.23 -6.79 45.18
C GLU A 140 14.32 -7.64 43.91
N ILE A 141 13.27 -8.41 43.59
CA ILE A 141 13.19 -9.22 42.36
C ILE A 141 13.31 -8.33 41.11
N LYS A 142 12.58 -7.21 41.09
CA LYS A 142 12.64 -6.22 40.00
C LYS A 142 14.00 -5.53 39.89
N SER A 143 14.65 -5.27 41.02
CA SER A 143 16.00 -4.70 41.07
C SER A 143 17.04 -5.66 40.51
N ALA A 144 16.98 -6.93 40.92
CA ALA A 144 17.87 -7.99 40.46
C ALA A 144 17.73 -8.24 38.95
N TYR A 145 16.50 -8.36 38.46
CA TYR A 145 16.21 -8.47 37.02
C TYR A 145 16.80 -7.30 36.23
N ARG A 146 16.59 -6.05 36.66
CA ARG A 146 17.14 -4.86 35.98
C ARG A 146 18.66 -4.82 35.95
N LYS A 147 19.34 -5.41 36.93
CA LYS A 147 20.81 -5.50 36.94
C LYS A 147 21.27 -6.56 35.93
N LEU A 148 20.70 -7.76 36.00
CA LEU A 148 21.06 -8.88 35.13
C LEU A 148 20.68 -8.63 33.65
N ALA A 149 19.51 -8.05 33.39
CA ALA A 149 19.06 -7.72 32.03
C ALA A 149 19.96 -6.70 31.33
N ARG A 150 20.60 -5.78 32.08
CA ARG A 150 21.59 -4.84 31.51
C ARG A 150 22.94 -5.52 31.24
N SER A 151 23.33 -6.49 32.06
CA SER A 151 24.58 -7.24 31.92
C SER A 151 24.54 -8.28 30.80
N TYR A 152 23.37 -8.84 30.51
CA TYR A 152 23.17 -9.89 29.50
C TYR A 152 22.34 -9.42 28.30
N HIS A 153 22.18 -8.11 28.10
CA HIS A 153 21.49 -7.58 26.91
C HIS A 153 22.29 -7.92 25.64
N PRO A 154 21.65 -8.38 24.55
CA PRO A 154 22.34 -8.78 23.31
C PRO A 154 23.17 -7.67 22.68
N ASP A 155 22.77 -6.41 22.88
CA ASP A 155 23.52 -5.25 22.40
C ASP A 155 24.77 -4.92 23.24
N VAL A 156 24.78 -5.30 24.52
CA VAL A 156 25.84 -4.95 25.48
C VAL A 156 26.84 -6.09 25.67
N ASN A 157 26.38 -7.35 25.57
CA ASN A 157 27.21 -8.53 25.75
C ASN A 157 27.05 -9.49 24.57
N LYS A 158 28.13 -9.71 23.81
CA LYS A 158 28.19 -10.53 22.59
C LYS A 158 28.85 -11.90 22.83
N GLU A 159 28.97 -12.36 24.07
CA GLU A 159 29.52 -13.68 24.38
C GLU A 159 28.58 -14.82 23.94
N PRO A 160 29.13 -15.95 23.43
CA PRO A 160 28.33 -17.12 23.11
C PRO A 160 27.71 -17.71 24.39
N GLY A 161 26.39 -17.55 24.54
CA GLY A 161 25.63 -18.02 25.71
C GLY A 161 24.97 -16.90 26.56
N ALA A 162 25.26 -15.63 26.27
CA ALA A 162 24.60 -14.50 26.94
C ALA A 162 23.08 -14.47 26.64
N GLU A 163 22.69 -14.82 25.41
CA GLU A 163 21.29 -14.89 25.00
C GLU A 163 20.50 -15.97 25.75
N GLN A 164 21.11 -17.14 26.00
CA GLN A 164 20.48 -18.24 26.74
C GLN A 164 20.22 -17.83 28.20
N LYS A 165 21.22 -17.22 28.85
CA LYS A 165 21.07 -16.68 30.21
C LYS A 165 20.03 -15.57 30.28
N PHE A 166 19.97 -14.70 29.27
CA PHE A 166 18.97 -13.63 29.20
C PHE A 166 17.54 -14.20 29.10
N LYS A 167 17.35 -15.27 28.32
CA LYS A 167 16.08 -16.01 28.25
C LYS A 167 15.69 -16.61 29.60
N GLU A 168 16.62 -17.26 30.29
CA GLU A 168 16.39 -17.82 31.64
C GLU A 168 16.02 -16.74 32.67
N ILE A 169 16.73 -15.61 32.67
CA ILE A 169 16.48 -14.45 33.56
C ILE A 169 15.09 -13.85 33.29
N SER A 170 14.69 -13.75 32.02
CA SER A 170 13.39 -13.20 31.63
C SER A 170 12.24 -14.10 32.06
N ASN A 171 12.37 -15.41 31.85
CA ASN A 171 11.40 -16.41 32.29
C ASN A 171 11.24 -16.40 33.82
N ALA A 172 12.36 -16.35 34.56
CA ALA A 172 12.34 -16.27 36.01
C ALA A 172 11.62 -15.02 36.53
N TYR A 173 11.84 -13.87 35.89
CA TYR A 173 11.16 -12.62 36.27
C TYR A 173 9.66 -12.67 35.95
N GLU A 174 9.24 -13.24 34.83
CA GLU A 174 7.82 -13.33 34.49
C GLU A 174 7.02 -14.09 35.56
N VAL A 175 7.55 -15.25 36.00
CA VAL A 175 6.91 -16.08 37.03
C VAL A 175 6.94 -15.41 38.40
N LEU A 176 8.07 -14.79 38.77
CA LEU A 176 8.25 -14.21 40.12
C LEU A 176 7.69 -12.79 40.27
N SER A 177 7.36 -12.11 39.17
CA SER A 177 6.80 -10.75 39.18
C SER A 177 5.30 -10.71 39.48
N ASP A 178 4.58 -11.78 39.14
CA ASP A 178 3.14 -11.94 39.34
C ASP A 178 2.87 -12.74 40.63
N ASP A 179 1.94 -12.27 41.48
CA ASP A 179 1.62 -12.94 42.75
C ASP A 179 1.01 -14.32 42.56
N GLU A 180 0.17 -14.48 41.54
CA GLU A 180 -0.54 -15.72 41.27
C GLU A 180 0.44 -16.77 40.76
N LYS A 181 1.26 -16.41 39.76
CA LYS A 181 2.29 -17.29 39.19
C LYS A 181 3.36 -17.66 40.20
N ARG A 182 3.81 -16.70 41.02
CA ARG A 182 4.76 -16.94 42.11
C ARG A 182 4.20 -17.92 43.13
N SER A 183 2.94 -17.74 43.55
CA SER A 183 2.31 -18.64 44.52
C SER A 183 2.14 -20.07 43.99
N LEU A 184 1.90 -20.23 42.69
CA LEU A 184 1.81 -21.53 42.03
C LEU A 184 3.18 -22.20 41.94
N TYR A 185 4.21 -21.44 41.56
CA TYR A 185 5.58 -21.93 41.52
C TYR A 185 6.10 -22.32 42.91
N ASP A 186 5.81 -21.53 43.94
CA ASP A 186 6.22 -21.82 45.32
C ASP A 186 5.53 -23.07 45.88
N LYS A 187 4.31 -23.39 45.42
CA LYS A 187 3.52 -24.56 45.86
C LYS A 187 3.85 -25.84 45.09
N TYR A 188 4.08 -25.75 43.78
CA TYR A 188 4.12 -26.91 42.88
C TYR A 188 5.39 -26.99 42.02
N GLY A 189 6.32 -26.05 42.19
CA GLY A 189 7.52 -25.94 41.36
C GLY A 189 7.21 -25.64 39.89
N GLU A 190 8.18 -25.87 39.00
CA GLU A 190 8.01 -25.66 37.56
C GLU A 190 6.93 -26.57 36.95
N ALA A 191 6.69 -27.75 37.54
CA ALA A 191 5.64 -28.68 37.12
C ALA A 191 4.22 -28.09 37.24
N GLY A 192 3.98 -27.23 38.24
CA GLY A 192 2.71 -26.53 38.41
C GLY A 192 2.41 -25.48 37.34
N LEU A 193 3.45 -24.90 36.75
CA LEU A 193 3.34 -23.94 35.65
C LEU A 193 3.05 -24.65 34.31
N LYS A 194 3.58 -25.87 34.12
CA LYS A 194 3.32 -26.69 32.93
C LYS A 194 1.94 -27.37 32.95
N GLY A 195 1.34 -27.56 34.13
CA GLY A 195 0.02 -28.19 34.31
C GLY A 195 -1.18 -27.29 34.03
N ALA A 196 -0.99 -25.97 33.90
CA ALA A 196 -2.03 -25.01 33.56
C ALA A 196 -2.12 -24.81 32.03
N GLY A 197 -2.49 -25.86 31.31
CA GLY A 197 -3.09 -25.76 29.97
C GLY A 197 -2.30 -25.01 28.88
N MET A 198 -1.03 -25.36 28.67
CA MET A 198 -0.26 -24.88 27.50
C MET A 198 0.34 -26.07 26.74
N GLY A 199 -0.30 -26.43 25.63
CA GLY A 199 0.13 -27.52 24.75
C GLY A 199 1.48 -27.21 24.10
N MET A 200 2.30 -28.25 24.00
CA MET A 200 3.62 -28.30 23.37
C MET A 200 3.59 -27.71 21.95
N GLY A 201 4.26 -26.58 21.76
CA GLY A 201 4.55 -25.95 20.46
C GLY A 201 5.93 -25.31 20.52
N ASP A 202 6.73 -25.56 19.49
CA ASP A 202 8.13 -25.19 19.31
C ASP A 202 8.45 -23.71 19.66
N PHE A 203 9.21 -23.50 20.75
CA PHE A 203 9.52 -22.19 21.37
C PHE A 203 10.74 -21.50 20.73
N SER A 204 10.64 -21.08 19.48
CA SER A 204 11.73 -20.35 18.82
C SER A 204 11.65 -18.82 18.90
N ASN A 205 10.51 -18.20 19.24
CA ASN A 205 10.39 -16.73 19.32
C ASN A 205 9.47 -16.23 20.46
N PRO A 206 10.02 -15.63 21.53
CA PRO A 206 9.25 -15.10 22.67
C PRO A 206 8.40 -13.84 22.38
N PHE A 207 8.63 -13.14 21.26
CA PHE A 207 7.86 -11.95 20.91
C PHE A 207 6.52 -12.30 20.24
N ASP A 208 6.47 -13.36 19.43
CA ASP A 208 5.24 -13.88 18.80
C ASP A 208 4.29 -14.58 19.79
N LEU A 209 4.83 -15.11 20.89
CA LEU A 209 4.02 -15.69 21.97
C LEU A 209 3.30 -14.61 22.78
N PHE A 210 3.86 -13.40 22.89
CA PHE A 210 3.20 -12.29 23.60
C PHE A 210 2.04 -11.70 22.78
N GLU A 211 2.18 -11.59 21.46
CA GLU A 211 1.06 -11.20 20.58
C GLU A 211 -0.01 -12.30 20.53
N SER A 212 0.36 -13.58 20.32
CA SER A 212 -0.62 -14.66 20.20
C SER A 212 -1.31 -15.05 21.51
N LEU A 213 -0.68 -14.86 22.68
CA LEU A 213 -1.30 -15.13 23.98
C LEU A 213 -2.17 -13.95 24.46
N PHE A 214 -1.82 -12.71 24.12
CA PHE A 214 -2.69 -11.54 24.38
C PHE A 214 -3.86 -11.48 23.39
N GLU A 215 -3.70 -12.01 22.18
CA GLU A 215 -4.77 -12.16 21.18
C GLU A 215 -5.60 -13.45 21.38
N GLY A 216 -5.03 -14.50 21.98
CA GLY A 216 -5.66 -15.81 22.17
C GLY A 216 -6.26 -16.09 23.56
N MET A 217 -5.76 -15.47 24.64
CA MET A 217 -6.25 -15.64 26.02
C MET A 217 -7.04 -14.42 26.52
N GLY A 218 -7.33 -13.45 25.65
CA GLY A 218 -8.35 -12.40 25.81
C GLY A 218 -9.69 -12.73 25.15
N GLY A 219 -9.81 -13.92 24.52
CA GLY A 219 -10.92 -14.31 23.64
C GLY A 219 -12.21 -14.80 24.33
N MET A 220 -12.21 -15.03 25.64
CA MET A 220 -13.42 -15.41 26.40
C MET A 220 -14.00 -14.24 27.21
N GLY A 221 -13.85 -13.03 26.67
CA GLY A 221 -14.35 -11.79 27.23
C GLY A 221 -14.53 -10.76 26.14
N SER A 222 -15.30 -11.08 25.10
CA SER A 222 -15.81 -10.07 24.16
C SER A 222 -16.21 -8.83 24.94
N PRO A 223 -15.64 -7.63 24.64
CA PRO A 223 -16.02 -6.41 25.34
C PRO A 223 -17.54 -6.27 25.33
N ARG A 224 -18.14 -6.42 26.52
CA ARG A 224 -19.58 -6.47 26.80
C ARG A 224 -20.30 -5.13 26.59
N GLY A 225 -19.86 -4.30 25.68
CA GLY A 225 -20.50 -3.01 25.44
C GLY A 225 -20.00 -2.31 24.18
N ALA A 226 -20.91 -1.63 23.50
CA ALA A 226 -20.64 -0.66 22.44
C ALA A 226 -20.56 -1.17 20.98
N ARG A 227 -21.38 -2.16 20.58
CA ARG A 227 -21.80 -2.27 19.16
C ARG A 227 -22.64 -1.07 18.71
N ASN A 228 -23.07 -0.19 19.63
CA ASN A 228 -23.77 1.06 19.37
C ASN A 228 -22.88 2.33 19.44
N ARG A 229 -21.58 2.18 19.15
CA ARG A 229 -20.65 3.31 19.03
C ARG A 229 -20.71 3.91 17.61
N PRO A 230 -20.41 5.21 17.44
CA PRO A 230 -20.06 5.77 16.14
C PRO A 230 -18.97 4.94 15.47
N ILE A 231 -19.20 4.49 14.23
CA ILE A 231 -18.25 3.70 13.43
C ILE A 231 -17.75 4.60 12.31
N GLN A 232 -16.43 4.71 12.17
CA GLN A 232 -15.82 5.46 11.07
C GLN A 232 -16.29 4.92 9.72
N GLY A 233 -16.47 5.82 8.76
CA GLY A 233 -16.86 5.45 7.40
C GLY A 233 -15.71 4.78 6.65
N ASP A 234 -16.07 3.97 5.66
CA ASP A 234 -15.11 3.27 4.83
C ASP A 234 -14.38 4.27 3.92
N ASP A 235 -13.08 4.05 3.71
CA ASP A 235 -12.30 4.85 2.77
C ASP A 235 -12.73 4.57 1.32
N GLU A 236 -12.66 5.59 0.46
CA GLU A 236 -13.00 5.48 -0.96
C GLU A 236 -11.72 5.59 -1.80
N SER A 237 -11.64 4.87 -2.91
CA SER A 237 -10.51 4.92 -3.83
C SER A 237 -10.91 5.44 -5.20
N TYR A 238 -10.14 6.37 -5.77
CA TYR A 238 -10.38 6.90 -7.10
C TYR A 238 -9.10 6.84 -7.95
N ASN A 239 -9.20 6.28 -9.16
CA ASN A 239 -8.08 6.22 -10.09
C ASN A 239 -8.10 7.45 -11.00
N LEU A 240 -7.11 8.33 -10.85
CA LEU A 240 -6.96 9.53 -11.64
C LEU A 240 -5.89 9.33 -12.72
N VAL A 241 -6.34 9.27 -13.97
CA VAL A 241 -5.44 9.25 -15.13
C VAL A 241 -5.05 10.68 -15.51
N LEU A 242 -3.74 10.91 -15.63
CA LEU A 242 -3.12 12.18 -16.03
C LEU A 242 -2.22 11.99 -17.24
N ASN A 243 -2.10 13.04 -18.05
CA ASN A 243 -1.09 13.06 -19.10
C ASN A 243 0.30 13.36 -18.50
N PHE A 244 1.35 12.96 -19.22
CA PHE A 244 2.73 13.22 -18.84
C PHE A 244 3.00 14.70 -18.49
N LYS A 245 2.51 15.64 -19.32
CA LYS A 245 2.69 17.08 -19.08
C LYS A 245 1.97 17.57 -17.83
N ASP A 246 0.73 17.13 -17.63
CA ASP A 246 -0.09 17.52 -16.47
C ASP A 246 0.55 17.04 -15.15
N ALA A 247 1.13 15.84 -15.16
CA ALA A 247 1.86 15.29 -14.02
C ALA A 247 3.11 16.10 -13.66
N ILE A 248 3.78 16.72 -14.65
CA ILE A 248 4.99 17.50 -14.44
C ILE A 248 4.68 18.89 -13.91
N PHE A 249 3.70 19.58 -14.48
CA PHE A 249 3.34 20.94 -14.05
C PHE A 249 2.46 20.96 -12.81
N GLY A 250 1.74 19.87 -12.54
CA GLY A 250 0.65 19.86 -11.56
C GLY A 250 -0.59 20.52 -12.15
N ILE A 251 -1.75 20.02 -11.74
CA ILE A 251 -3.04 20.50 -12.23
C ILE A 251 -4.06 20.51 -11.09
N GLU A 252 -4.94 21.50 -11.11
CA GLU A 252 -6.15 21.50 -10.29
C GLU A 252 -7.27 20.91 -11.15
N LYS A 253 -7.78 19.74 -10.75
CA LYS A 253 -8.78 18.99 -11.51
C LYS A 253 -9.98 18.71 -10.64
N GLU A 254 -11.18 18.98 -11.16
CA GLU A 254 -12.42 18.58 -10.51
C GLU A 254 -12.73 17.14 -10.87
N ILE A 255 -12.97 16.31 -9.85
CA ILE A 255 -13.41 14.93 -10.04
C ILE A 255 -14.81 14.76 -9.46
N GLU A 256 -15.58 13.87 -10.08
CA GLU A 256 -16.92 13.53 -9.65
C GLU A 256 -16.91 12.14 -9.02
N ILE A 257 -17.19 12.07 -7.71
CA ILE A 257 -17.20 10.82 -6.94
C ILE A 257 -18.59 10.58 -6.39
N THR A 258 -19.03 9.32 -6.49
CA THR A 258 -20.26 8.84 -5.87
C THR A 258 -19.92 8.17 -4.55
N ARG A 259 -20.41 8.72 -3.44
CA ARG A 259 -20.13 8.22 -2.09
C ARG A 259 -21.37 8.21 -1.21
N LEU A 260 -21.31 7.52 -0.08
CA LEU A 260 -22.33 7.60 0.96
C LEU A 260 -22.12 8.87 1.77
N GLU A 261 -23.12 9.74 1.82
CA GLU A 261 -23.15 10.91 2.69
C GLU A 261 -24.19 10.75 3.78
N ASN A 262 -24.09 11.54 4.84
CA ASN A 262 -25.11 11.57 5.88
C ASN A 262 -26.47 11.94 5.28
N CYS A 263 -27.49 11.18 5.69
CA CYS A 263 -28.84 11.42 5.24
C CYS A 263 -29.34 12.74 5.85
N GLY A 264 -29.48 13.78 5.04
CA GLY A 264 -29.89 15.11 5.53
C GLY A 264 -31.29 15.20 6.14
N THR A 265 -32.12 14.16 6.01
CA THR A 265 -33.40 14.11 6.73
C THR A 265 -33.24 13.61 8.15
N CYS A 266 -32.23 12.78 8.49
CA CYS A 266 -32.06 12.23 9.84
C CYS A 266 -30.67 12.46 10.45
N ASP A 267 -29.81 13.22 9.77
CA ASP A 267 -28.44 13.58 10.15
C ASP A 267 -27.58 12.38 10.59
N GLY A 268 -27.74 11.24 9.92
CA GLY A 268 -26.96 10.04 10.24
C GLY A 268 -27.53 9.16 11.36
N SER A 269 -28.64 9.56 12.00
CA SER A 269 -29.26 8.78 13.08
C SER A 269 -30.02 7.54 12.59
N GLY A 270 -30.50 7.55 11.34
CA GLY A 270 -31.33 6.48 10.77
C GLY A 270 -32.77 6.46 11.28
N ALA A 271 -33.11 7.28 12.28
CA ALA A 271 -34.46 7.40 12.83
C ALA A 271 -35.26 8.50 12.11
N LYS A 272 -36.58 8.35 12.06
CA LYS A 272 -37.46 9.41 11.59
C LYS A 272 -37.32 10.65 12.49
N PRO A 273 -37.17 11.86 11.91
CA PRO A 273 -37.10 13.10 12.68
C PRO A 273 -38.27 13.23 13.66
N GLY A 274 -37.98 13.67 14.88
CA GLY A 274 -38.97 13.81 15.94
C GLY A 274 -39.34 12.53 16.67
N THR A 275 -38.86 11.36 16.24
CA THR A 275 -39.06 10.10 16.99
C THR A 275 -37.91 9.85 17.96
N LYS A 276 -38.23 9.43 19.19
CA LYS A 276 -37.24 9.04 20.18
C LYS A 276 -37.01 7.53 20.11
N PRO A 277 -35.76 7.04 20.09
CA PRO A 277 -35.48 5.62 20.08
C PRO A 277 -35.88 4.98 21.41
N SER A 278 -36.75 3.97 21.36
CA SER A 278 -37.19 3.20 22.53
C SER A 278 -36.30 1.99 22.76
N LYS A 279 -36.29 1.44 23.98
CA LYS A 279 -35.54 0.21 24.28
C LYS A 279 -36.20 -0.97 23.54
N CYS A 280 -35.39 -1.84 22.95
CA CYS A 280 -35.90 -3.04 22.31
C CYS A 280 -36.52 -3.98 23.35
N SER A 281 -37.77 -4.38 23.16
CA SER A 281 -38.49 -5.31 24.05
C SER A 281 -37.89 -6.71 24.05
N THR A 282 -37.48 -7.22 22.89
CA THR A 282 -36.95 -8.59 22.71
C THR A 282 -35.63 -8.84 23.44
N CYS A 283 -34.74 -7.84 23.53
CA CYS A 283 -33.44 -7.97 24.19
C CYS A 283 -33.28 -7.05 25.41
N GLY A 284 -34.32 -6.32 25.83
CA GLY A 284 -34.26 -5.38 26.95
C GLY A 284 -33.24 -4.25 26.81
N GLY A 285 -32.76 -3.96 25.59
CA GLY A 285 -31.69 -2.99 25.34
C GLY A 285 -30.28 -3.57 25.23
N GLN A 286 -30.12 -4.89 25.39
CA GLN A 286 -28.80 -5.54 25.33
C GLN A 286 -28.30 -5.76 23.89
N GLY A 287 -29.18 -5.72 22.89
CA GLY A 287 -28.84 -5.91 21.48
C GLY A 287 -28.54 -7.35 21.08
N GLN A 288 -28.50 -8.28 22.05
CA GLN A 288 -28.22 -9.69 21.84
C GLN A 288 -29.24 -10.52 22.61
N ILE A 289 -29.53 -11.72 22.11
CA ILE A 289 -30.38 -12.72 22.76
C ILE A 289 -29.56 -13.99 22.94
N VAL A 290 -29.63 -14.59 24.13
CA VAL A 290 -28.99 -15.87 24.42
C VAL A 290 -29.98 -16.96 24.02
N SER A 291 -29.63 -17.75 23.01
CA SER A 291 -30.40 -18.93 22.60
C SER A 291 -29.72 -20.18 23.15
N SER A 292 -30.41 -20.88 24.04
CA SER A 292 -29.95 -22.16 24.57
C SER A 292 -30.47 -23.30 23.70
N VAL A 293 -29.57 -24.03 23.05
CA VAL A 293 -29.90 -25.21 22.27
C VAL A 293 -29.53 -26.44 23.09
N ARG A 294 -30.48 -27.33 23.34
CA ARG A 294 -30.23 -28.61 24.04
C ARG A 294 -29.70 -29.61 23.02
N THR A 295 -28.45 -30.03 23.18
CA THR A 295 -27.86 -31.14 22.42
C THR A 295 -27.76 -32.38 23.32
N PRO A 296 -27.61 -33.59 22.76
CA PRO A 296 -27.44 -34.81 23.55
C PRO A 296 -26.22 -34.80 24.49
N LEU A 297 -25.29 -33.86 24.29
CA LEU A 297 -24.08 -33.65 25.09
C LEU A 297 -24.22 -32.53 26.14
N GLY A 298 -25.39 -31.90 26.26
CA GLY A 298 -25.65 -30.84 27.24
C GLY A 298 -26.40 -29.62 26.68
N VAL A 299 -26.52 -28.56 27.47
CA VAL A 299 -27.14 -27.30 27.03
C VAL A 299 -26.05 -26.37 26.50
N PHE A 300 -26.03 -26.10 25.20
CA PHE A 300 -25.11 -25.15 24.59
C PHE A 300 -25.81 -23.78 24.47
N GLN A 301 -25.22 -22.73 25.03
CA GLN A 301 -25.74 -21.38 24.94
C GLN A 301 -25.01 -20.63 23.82
N GLN A 302 -25.74 -20.23 22.79
CA GLN A 302 -25.21 -19.39 21.72
C GLN A 302 -25.79 -17.98 21.82
N VAL A 303 -24.91 -16.98 21.81
CA VAL A 303 -25.31 -15.58 21.78
C VAL A 303 -25.54 -15.17 20.34
N MET A 304 -26.78 -14.75 20.02
CA MET A 304 -27.15 -14.25 18.69
C MET A 304 -27.48 -12.76 18.77
N THR A 305 -27.28 -12.03 17.68
CA THR A 305 -27.75 -10.64 17.58
C THR A 305 -29.27 -10.61 17.59
N CYS A 306 -29.86 -9.72 18.39
CA CYS A 306 -31.31 -9.57 18.44
C CYS A 306 -31.84 -9.15 17.07
N SER A 307 -32.70 -9.97 16.46
CA SER A 307 -33.28 -9.71 15.13
C SER A 307 -34.16 -8.46 15.10
N SER A 308 -34.86 -8.15 16.19
CA SER A 308 -35.77 -6.99 16.26
C SER A 308 -35.05 -5.63 16.29
N CYS A 309 -33.78 -5.58 16.66
CA CYS A 309 -33.02 -4.32 16.72
C CYS A 309 -31.67 -4.40 16.02
N SER A 310 -31.36 -5.49 15.33
CA SER A 310 -30.10 -5.73 14.62
C SER A 310 -28.85 -5.35 15.44
N GLY A 311 -28.86 -5.66 16.74
CA GLY A 311 -27.72 -5.37 17.63
C GLY A 311 -27.64 -3.95 18.22
N THR A 312 -28.57 -3.03 17.95
CA THR A 312 -28.53 -1.65 18.50
C THR A 312 -29.00 -1.55 19.96
N GLY A 313 -29.85 -2.48 20.41
CA GLY A 313 -30.58 -2.39 21.69
C GLY A 313 -31.71 -1.34 21.68
N LYS A 314 -31.87 -0.58 20.60
CA LYS A 314 -32.91 0.46 20.47
C LYS A 314 -33.71 0.27 19.19
N VAL A 315 -35.02 0.45 19.28
CA VAL A 315 -35.93 0.42 18.14
C VAL A 315 -36.42 1.85 17.92
N SER A 316 -36.31 2.32 16.68
CA SER A 316 -36.86 3.61 16.26
C SER A 316 -37.58 3.42 14.94
N THR A 317 -38.56 4.28 14.65
CA THR A 317 -39.17 4.32 13.33
C THR A 317 -38.08 4.65 12.30
N PRO A 318 -37.88 3.83 11.26
CA PRO A 318 -36.83 4.06 10.27
C PRO A 318 -37.11 5.36 9.51
N CYS A 319 -36.05 6.08 9.16
CA CYS A 319 -36.18 7.26 8.30
C CYS A 319 -36.63 6.85 6.89
N ASN A 320 -37.56 7.61 6.30
CA ASN A 320 -38.13 7.30 4.98
C ASN A 320 -37.10 7.39 3.85
N THR A 321 -36.11 8.29 3.96
CA THR A 321 -35.13 8.55 2.90
C THR A 321 -34.02 7.50 2.85
N CYS A 322 -33.44 7.14 4.00
CA CYS A 322 -32.35 6.17 4.10
C CYS A 322 -32.79 4.79 4.58
N ARG A 323 -34.08 4.59 4.85
CA ARG A 323 -34.69 3.33 5.32
C ARG A 323 -34.00 2.73 6.55
N GLY A 324 -33.47 3.59 7.43
CA GLY A 324 -32.77 3.16 8.66
C GLY A 324 -31.25 3.07 8.58
N ASP A 325 -30.62 3.21 7.40
CA ASP A 325 -29.15 3.14 7.28
C ASP A 325 -28.44 4.40 7.82
N GLY A 326 -29.13 5.54 7.80
CA GLY A 326 -28.58 6.85 8.20
C GLY A 326 -27.74 7.52 7.11
N ARG A 327 -27.43 6.85 6.01
CA ARG A 327 -26.64 7.38 4.89
C ARG A 327 -27.39 7.27 3.57
N VAL A 328 -27.01 8.11 2.61
CA VAL A 328 -27.58 8.15 1.26
C VAL A 328 -26.47 8.29 0.24
N ARG A 329 -26.59 7.61 -0.90
CA ARG A 329 -25.63 7.74 -1.99
C ARG A 329 -25.83 9.09 -2.68
N LYS A 330 -24.79 9.89 -2.76
CA LYS A 330 -24.77 11.18 -3.44
C LYS A 330 -23.50 11.33 -4.27
N THR A 331 -23.64 12.04 -5.38
CA THR A 331 -22.52 12.38 -6.24
C THR A 331 -22.06 13.78 -5.90
N LYS A 332 -20.76 13.94 -5.62
CA LYS A 332 -20.14 15.21 -5.23
C LYS A 332 -18.96 15.50 -6.15
N ARG A 333 -18.80 16.77 -6.52
CA ARG A 333 -17.62 17.27 -7.21
C ARG A 333 -16.60 17.74 -6.18
N ILE A 334 -15.38 17.23 -6.28
CA ILE A 334 -14.27 17.54 -5.37
C ILE A 334 -13.14 18.13 -6.21
N SER A 335 -12.67 19.32 -5.84
CA SER A 335 -11.48 19.91 -6.45
C SER A 335 -10.21 19.30 -5.84
N LEU A 336 -9.41 18.68 -6.70
CA LEU A 336 -8.16 18.03 -6.33
C LEU A 336 -6.99 18.83 -6.86
N LYS A 337 -6.08 19.20 -5.97
CA LYS A 337 -4.81 19.82 -6.32
C LYS A 337 -3.73 18.75 -6.40
N VAL A 338 -3.35 18.39 -7.62
CA VAL A 338 -2.25 17.45 -7.85
C VAL A 338 -0.94 18.24 -7.86
N PRO A 339 0.03 17.89 -6.98
CA PRO A 339 1.30 18.60 -6.95
C PRO A 339 2.12 18.34 -8.22
N ALA A 340 2.97 19.30 -8.57
CA ALA A 340 3.91 19.18 -9.67
C ALA A 340 4.95 18.08 -9.41
N GLY A 341 5.30 17.30 -10.44
CA GLY A 341 6.35 16.28 -10.37
C GLY A 341 5.89 14.92 -9.85
N VAL A 342 4.58 14.69 -9.73
CA VAL A 342 4.02 13.39 -9.35
C VAL A 342 4.43 12.30 -10.34
N ASP A 343 4.61 11.10 -9.81
CA ASP A 343 4.94 9.91 -10.57
C ASP A 343 3.76 8.93 -10.62
N SER A 344 3.78 8.00 -11.56
CA SER A 344 2.76 6.96 -11.65
C SER A 344 2.80 6.06 -10.41
N GLY A 345 1.64 5.68 -9.87
CA GLY A 345 1.52 4.94 -8.62
C GLY A 345 1.56 5.82 -7.36
N SER A 346 1.67 7.15 -7.51
CA SER A 346 1.55 8.07 -6.38
C SER A 346 0.14 8.03 -5.79
N ARG A 347 0.06 8.10 -4.46
CA ARG A 347 -1.20 8.16 -3.70
C ARG A 347 -1.41 9.53 -3.08
N LEU A 348 -2.55 10.15 -3.34
CA LEU A 348 -2.96 11.42 -2.77
C LEU A 348 -4.16 11.21 -1.85
N ARG A 349 -4.03 11.59 -0.58
CA ARG A 349 -5.10 11.45 0.43
C ARG A 349 -5.87 12.76 0.56
N VAL A 350 -7.17 12.73 0.33
CA VAL A 350 -8.10 13.81 0.64
C VAL A 350 -8.88 13.43 1.89
N ARG A 351 -8.68 14.20 2.95
CA ARG A 351 -9.25 13.91 4.27
C ARG A 351 -10.77 14.08 4.28
N SER A 352 -11.48 13.20 4.96
CA SER A 352 -12.93 13.27 5.17
C SER A 352 -13.78 13.26 3.89
N GLU A 353 -13.17 12.92 2.75
CA GLU A 353 -13.85 12.84 1.46
C GLU A 353 -14.25 11.41 1.05
N GLY A 354 -14.07 10.43 1.95
CA GLY A 354 -14.56 9.05 1.80
C GLY A 354 -16.04 8.89 2.20
N ASN A 355 -16.46 7.66 2.49
CA ASN A 355 -17.85 7.38 2.86
C ASN A 355 -18.18 7.90 4.26
N ALA A 356 -19.43 8.30 4.49
CA ALA A 356 -19.92 8.71 5.79
C ALA A 356 -19.93 7.53 6.78
N GLY A 357 -19.51 7.81 8.02
CA GLY A 357 -19.53 6.86 9.12
C GLY A 357 -20.94 6.48 9.54
N ARG A 358 -21.08 5.29 10.11
CA ARG A 358 -22.37 4.83 10.65
C ARG A 358 -22.59 5.43 12.03
N ARG A 359 -23.85 5.76 12.33
CA ARG A 359 -24.30 6.21 13.67
C ARG A 359 -23.55 7.44 14.17
N GLY A 360 -23.33 8.42 13.27
CA GLY A 360 -22.60 9.65 13.58
C GLY A 360 -21.08 9.49 13.69
N GLY A 361 -20.51 8.39 13.15
CA GLY A 361 -19.07 8.24 13.03
C GLY A 361 -18.47 9.21 12.01
N PRO A 362 -17.17 9.55 12.15
CA PRO A 362 -16.49 10.41 11.19
C PRO A 362 -16.47 9.75 9.80
N PRO A 363 -16.45 10.54 8.71
CA PRO A 363 -16.26 9.99 7.38
C PRO A 363 -14.88 9.36 7.22
N GLY A 364 -14.78 8.41 6.30
CA GLY A 364 -13.51 7.90 5.80
C GLY A 364 -12.80 8.94 4.92
N ASP A 365 -11.65 8.56 4.40
CA ASP A 365 -10.85 9.38 3.50
C ASP A 365 -10.98 8.92 2.04
N LEU A 366 -10.61 9.80 1.13
CA LEU A 366 -10.49 9.48 -0.29
C LEU A 366 -9.02 9.30 -0.65
N TYR A 367 -8.67 8.14 -1.18
CA TYR A 367 -7.35 7.86 -1.75
C TYR A 367 -7.42 7.95 -3.27
N VAL A 368 -6.68 8.89 -3.81
CA VAL A 368 -6.56 9.09 -5.25
C VAL A 368 -5.27 8.44 -5.71
N PHE A 369 -5.39 7.41 -6.52
CA PHE A 369 -4.27 6.75 -7.17
C PHE A 369 -4.00 7.42 -8.51
N ILE A 370 -2.79 7.93 -8.69
CA ILE A 370 -2.41 8.66 -9.90
C ILE A 370 -1.78 7.67 -10.88
N GLU A 371 -2.34 7.60 -12.07
CA GLU A 371 -1.77 6.87 -13.20
C GLU A 371 -1.35 7.89 -14.28
N VAL A 372 -0.06 7.90 -14.62
CA VAL A 372 0.48 8.85 -15.61
C VAL A 372 0.67 8.14 -16.94
N LEU A 373 0.00 8.65 -17.98
CA LEU A 373 0.20 8.21 -19.35
C LEU A 373 1.59 8.63 -19.84
N SER A 374 2.35 7.68 -20.37
CA SER A 374 3.67 7.93 -20.96
C SER A 374 3.56 8.72 -22.27
N ASP A 375 4.47 9.67 -22.48
CA ASP A 375 4.58 10.39 -23.75
C ASP A 375 5.47 9.60 -24.75
N PRO A 376 5.12 9.56 -26.05
CA PRO A 376 5.89 8.81 -27.04
C PRO A 376 7.24 9.48 -27.37
N VAL A 377 7.36 10.79 -27.18
CA VAL A 377 8.54 11.59 -27.51
C VAL A 377 9.44 11.74 -26.29
N LEU A 378 8.86 12.09 -25.14
CA LEU A 378 9.58 12.36 -23.90
C LEU A 378 9.42 11.20 -22.91
N LYS A 379 10.54 10.60 -22.50
CA LYS A 379 10.54 9.51 -21.53
C LYS A 379 11.01 10.01 -20.17
N ARG A 380 10.25 9.71 -19.11
CA ARG A 380 10.67 10.00 -17.74
C ARG A 380 11.73 9.00 -17.29
N ASP A 381 12.78 9.50 -16.66
CA ASP A 381 13.78 8.70 -15.94
C ASP A 381 14.03 9.33 -14.57
N GLY A 382 13.25 8.92 -13.57
CA GLY A 382 13.23 9.54 -12.25
C GLY A 382 12.84 11.01 -12.31
N THR A 383 13.80 11.90 -12.02
CA THR A 383 13.65 13.37 -12.11
C THR A 383 14.08 13.93 -13.46
N ASN A 384 14.78 13.13 -14.26
CA ASN A 384 15.30 13.53 -15.55
C ASN A 384 14.35 13.12 -16.67
N ILE A 385 14.55 13.73 -17.84
CA ILE A 385 13.76 13.46 -19.03
C ILE A 385 14.70 13.02 -20.14
N LEU A 386 14.47 11.83 -20.68
CA LEU A 386 15.21 11.30 -21.82
C LEU A 386 14.49 11.67 -23.11
N TYR A 387 15.24 12.27 -24.04
CA TYR A 387 14.78 12.54 -25.40
C TYR A 387 15.82 12.07 -26.40
N THR A 388 15.39 11.40 -27.47
CA THR A 388 16.27 11.00 -28.56
C THR A 388 16.15 12.02 -29.69
N CYS A 389 17.19 12.82 -29.87
CA CYS A 389 17.27 13.78 -30.96
C CYS A 389 17.90 13.13 -32.19
N LYS A 390 17.16 13.14 -33.30
CA LYS A 390 17.65 12.68 -34.60
C LYS A 390 18.36 13.82 -35.32
N VAL A 391 19.60 13.59 -35.70
CA VAL A 391 20.48 14.61 -36.30
C VAL A 391 21.09 14.05 -37.57
N SER A 392 21.19 14.87 -38.62
CA SER A 392 21.89 14.48 -39.85
C SER A 392 23.37 14.28 -39.60
N TYR A 393 24.01 13.36 -40.34
CA TYR A 393 25.46 13.16 -40.26
C TYR A 393 26.26 14.43 -40.61
N ILE A 394 25.75 15.28 -41.51
CA ILE A 394 26.39 16.54 -41.87
C ILE A 394 26.36 17.52 -40.69
N ASP A 395 25.19 17.68 -40.09
CA ASP A 395 24.97 18.54 -38.93
C ASP A 395 25.78 18.09 -37.71
N ALA A 396 25.94 16.78 -37.52
CA ALA A 396 26.78 16.22 -36.46
C ALA A 396 28.27 16.54 -36.66
N ILE A 397 28.75 16.61 -37.91
CA ILE A 397 30.13 16.96 -38.26
C ILE A 397 30.36 18.47 -38.10
N LEU A 398 29.50 19.29 -38.70
CA LEU A 398 29.67 20.75 -38.74
C LEU A 398 29.25 21.44 -37.43
N GLY A 399 28.38 20.82 -36.65
CA GLY A 399 27.67 21.45 -35.54
C GLY A 399 26.47 22.25 -36.04
N THR A 400 25.41 22.27 -35.25
CA THR A 400 24.16 22.95 -35.63
C THR A 400 23.41 23.41 -34.39
N THR A 401 22.39 24.26 -34.57
CA THR A 401 21.44 24.60 -33.52
C THR A 401 20.06 24.11 -33.96
N MET A 402 19.45 23.22 -33.18
CA MET A 402 18.16 22.62 -33.49
C MET A 402 17.14 22.85 -32.39
N LYS A 403 15.86 22.99 -32.76
CA LYS A 403 14.75 23.09 -31.82
C LYS A 403 14.40 21.71 -31.29
N VAL A 404 14.50 21.54 -29.97
CA VAL A 404 14.21 20.29 -29.27
C VAL A 404 12.93 20.45 -28.44
N PRO A 405 12.00 19.47 -28.48
CA PRO A 405 10.85 19.47 -27.60
C PRO A 405 11.30 19.27 -26.15
N THR A 406 10.89 20.19 -25.29
CA THR A 406 10.99 20.07 -23.83
C THR A 406 9.60 20.07 -23.23
N VAL A 407 9.49 19.79 -21.93
CA VAL A 407 8.21 19.86 -21.22
C VAL A 407 7.61 21.26 -21.22
N ASP A 408 8.44 22.30 -21.22
CA ASP A 408 8.03 23.71 -21.20
C ASP A 408 7.75 24.28 -22.62
N GLY A 409 8.02 23.51 -23.68
CA GLY A 409 7.91 23.95 -25.07
C GLY A 409 9.18 23.66 -25.88
N MET A 410 9.31 24.30 -27.05
CA MET A 410 10.48 24.14 -27.91
C MET A 410 11.63 25.02 -27.39
N VAL A 411 12.82 24.44 -27.25
CA VAL A 411 14.04 25.16 -26.84
C VAL A 411 15.16 24.85 -27.82
N ASP A 412 15.98 25.85 -28.13
CA ASP A 412 17.13 25.69 -29.01
C ASP A 412 18.26 24.94 -28.29
N LEU A 413 18.68 23.81 -28.86
CA LEU A 413 19.83 23.01 -28.42
C LEU A 413 20.99 23.23 -29.39
N LYS A 414 22.12 23.67 -28.85
CA LYS A 414 23.39 23.77 -29.59
C LYS A 414 24.09 22.42 -29.59
N ILE A 415 24.30 21.86 -30.76
CA ILE A 415 25.04 20.62 -30.98
C ILE A 415 26.45 21.00 -31.44
N PRO A 416 27.51 20.65 -30.68
CA PRO A 416 28.87 20.98 -31.07
C PRO A 416 29.30 20.19 -32.31
N ALA A 417 30.24 20.77 -33.06
CA ALA A 417 30.87 20.08 -34.19
C ALA A 417 31.59 18.80 -33.73
N GLY A 418 31.56 17.76 -34.56
CA GLY A 418 32.18 16.47 -34.25
C GLY A 418 31.43 15.63 -33.20
N THR A 419 30.13 15.89 -32.99
CA THR A 419 29.32 15.13 -32.04
C THR A 419 29.22 13.66 -32.47
N GLN A 420 29.59 12.75 -31.57
CA GLN A 420 29.56 11.32 -31.84
C GLN A 420 28.13 10.74 -31.70
N PRO A 421 27.76 9.71 -32.48
CA PRO A 421 26.50 9.00 -32.29
C PRO A 421 26.39 8.43 -30.86
N GLY A 422 25.24 8.61 -30.22
CA GLY A 422 24.99 8.16 -28.85
C GLY A 422 25.46 9.13 -27.76
N THR A 423 26.16 10.21 -28.10
CA THR A 423 26.51 11.27 -27.15
C THR A 423 25.25 11.83 -26.49
N THR A 424 25.29 12.02 -25.17
CA THR A 424 24.18 12.59 -24.40
C THR A 424 24.51 14.03 -24.02
N LEU A 425 23.73 14.98 -24.52
CA LEU A 425 23.84 16.39 -24.19
C LEU A 425 22.86 16.71 -23.05
N VAL A 426 23.31 17.48 -22.06
CA VAL A 426 22.51 17.79 -20.86
C VAL A 426 21.95 19.21 -20.96
N MET A 427 20.63 19.33 -20.89
CA MET A 427 19.93 20.61 -20.73
C MET A 427 19.54 20.79 -19.27
N ALA A 428 20.31 21.61 -18.56
CA ALA A 428 20.13 21.82 -17.14
C ALA A 428 18.75 22.42 -16.80
N LYS A 429 18.14 21.97 -15.70
CA LYS A 429 16.85 22.47 -15.15
C LYS A 429 15.64 22.33 -16.08
N LYS A 430 15.73 21.47 -17.10
CA LYS A 430 14.64 21.18 -18.05
C LYS A 430 13.92 19.85 -17.82
N GLY A 431 14.19 19.20 -16.69
CA GLY A 431 13.54 17.97 -16.26
C GLY A 431 12.29 18.17 -15.39
N VAL A 432 11.96 17.14 -14.63
CA VAL A 432 10.81 17.09 -13.74
C VAL A 432 11.11 17.84 -12.43
N PRO A 433 10.16 18.63 -11.87
CA PRO A 433 10.33 19.24 -10.55
C PRO A 433 10.35 18.19 -9.42
N TYR A 434 11.11 18.47 -8.37
CA TYR A 434 11.09 17.63 -7.17
C TYR A 434 9.80 17.86 -6.38
N LEU A 435 9.22 16.76 -5.86
CA LEU A 435 8.04 16.83 -5.01
C LEU A 435 8.27 17.76 -3.81
N GLY A 436 7.38 18.73 -3.63
CA GLY A 436 7.47 19.73 -2.55
C GLY A 436 8.47 20.87 -2.78
N LYS A 437 9.31 20.81 -3.82
CA LYS A 437 10.28 21.86 -4.18
C LYS A 437 10.05 22.33 -5.61
N VAL A 438 9.12 23.28 -5.78
CA VAL A 438 8.70 23.80 -7.08
C VAL A 438 9.87 24.40 -7.89
N ASN A 439 10.85 25.01 -7.21
CA ASN A 439 11.93 25.74 -7.86
C ASN A 439 13.15 24.88 -8.23
N THR A 440 13.17 23.61 -7.85
CA THR A 440 14.26 22.68 -8.17
C THR A 440 13.74 21.66 -9.17
N ARG A 441 14.41 21.56 -10.33
CA ARG A 441 14.07 20.62 -11.40
C ARG A 441 15.28 19.75 -11.71
N GLY A 442 15.03 18.53 -12.18
CA GLY A 442 16.04 17.71 -12.82
C GLY A 442 16.44 18.24 -14.19
N ASP A 443 17.15 17.42 -14.96
CA ASP A 443 17.71 17.79 -16.24
C ASP A 443 17.03 17.04 -17.40
N GLN A 444 17.12 17.60 -18.61
CA GLN A 444 16.73 16.88 -19.81
C GLN A 444 18.00 16.36 -20.50
N LEU A 445 18.06 15.03 -20.65
CA LEU A 445 19.15 14.31 -21.28
C LEU A 445 18.76 14.03 -22.73
N VAL A 446 19.46 14.68 -23.65
CA VAL A 446 19.23 14.58 -25.08
C VAL A 446 20.25 13.64 -25.68
N ARG A 447 19.83 12.41 -25.99
CA ARG A 447 20.67 11.43 -26.68
C ARG A 447 20.67 11.72 -28.17
N VAL A 448 21.84 11.98 -28.72
CA VAL A 448 22.01 12.26 -30.15
C VAL A 448 22.05 10.94 -30.91
N GLN A 449 21.10 10.76 -31.82
CA GLN A 449 21.07 9.66 -32.78
C GLN A 449 21.35 10.23 -34.17
N VAL A 450 22.52 9.89 -34.72
CA VAL A 450 22.91 10.33 -36.07
C VAL A 450 22.20 9.44 -37.10
N GLU A 451 21.42 10.06 -37.98
CA GLU A 451 20.76 9.38 -39.09
C GLU A 451 21.63 9.46 -40.34
N ILE A 452 22.00 8.30 -40.88
CA ILE A 452 22.75 8.17 -42.13
C ILE A 452 21.75 7.79 -43.23
N PRO A 453 21.64 8.57 -44.33
CA PRO A 453 20.71 8.27 -45.40
C PRO A 453 21.06 6.96 -46.10
N LYS A 454 20.04 6.15 -46.42
CA LYS A 454 20.24 4.85 -47.12
C LYS A 454 20.48 5.00 -48.61
N ARG A 455 20.14 6.15 -49.19
CA ARG A 455 20.25 6.46 -50.61
C ARG A 455 20.84 7.86 -50.74
N LEU A 456 21.74 8.02 -51.70
CA LEU A 456 22.43 9.28 -52.00
C LEU A 456 22.24 9.60 -53.48
N SER A 457 22.15 10.88 -53.81
CA SER A 457 22.17 11.34 -55.20
C SER A 457 23.56 11.12 -55.83
N SER A 458 23.64 11.20 -57.16
CA SER A 458 24.93 11.07 -57.87
C SER A 458 25.91 12.18 -57.48
N GLU A 459 25.43 13.39 -57.21
CA GLU A 459 26.22 14.53 -56.77
C GLU A 459 26.71 14.36 -55.33
N GLU A 460 25.82 14.00 -54.40
CA GLU A 460 26.17 13.75 -52.99
C GLU A 460 27.21 12.64 -52.86
N LYS A 461 27.07 11.57 -53.65
CA LYS A 461 28.02 10.46 -53.66
C LYS A 461 29.41 10.91 -54.09
N LYS A 462 29.52 11.73 -55.14
CA LYS A 462 30.81 12.30 -55.59
C LYS A 462 31.47 13.12 -54.48
N LEU A 463 30.71 14.00 -53.82
CA LEU A 463 31.22 14.82 -52.72
C LEU A 463 31.72 13.98 -51.53
N ILE A 464 31.01 12.91 -51.18
CA ILE A 464 31.42 12.00 -50.10
C ILE A 464 32.67 11.20 -50.50
N GLU A 465 32.80 10.79 -51.76
CA GLU A 465 34.00 10.13 -52.28
C GLU A 465 35.23 11.05 -52.24
N GLU A 466 35.07 12.32 -52.61
CA GLU A 466 36.12 13.34 -52.47
C GLU A 466 36.55 13.51 -51.01
N LEU A 467 35.58 13.60 -50.09
CA LEU A 467 35.83 13.69 -48.64
C LEU A 467 36.55 12.45 -48.12
N ALA A 468 36.18 11.26 -48.60
CA ALA A 468 36.84 10.01 -48.25
C ALA A 468 38.30 9.97 -48.74
N ASN A 469 38.60 10.47 -49.94
CA ASN A 469 39.97 10.54 -50.46
C ASN A 469 40.85 11.49 -49.63
N LEU A 470 40.33 12.66 -49.25
CA LEU A 470 41.00 13.60 -48.35
C LEU A 470 41.26 13.02 -46.96
N SER A 471 40.35 12.18 -46.45
CA SER A 471 40.52 11.51 -45.15
C SER A 471 41.63 10.45 -45.18
N LYS A 472 41.75 9.70 -46.29
CA LYS A 472 42.79 8.68 -46.49
C LYS A 472 44.17 9.31 -46.57
N SER A 473 44.32 10.42 -47.29
CA SER A 473 45.60 11.13 -47.38
C SER A 473 46.05 11.70 -46.03
N LYS A 474 45.12 12.25 -45.22
CA LYS A 474 45.42 12.67 -43.83
C LYS A 474 45.88 11.52 -42.95
N THR A 475 45.24 10.37 -43.05
CA THR A 475 45.59 9.18 -42.24
C THR A 475 46.96 8.60 -42.63
N ALA A 476 47.32 8.67 -43.91
CA ALA A 476 48.65 8.28 -44.39
C ALA A 476 49.76 9.21 -43.88
N ASN A 477 49.47 10.52 -43.75
CA ASN A 477 50.43 11.50 -43.22
C ASN A 477 50.56 11.50 -41.70
N SER A 478 49.55 11.09 -40.93
CA SER A 478 49.63 11.06 -39.45
C SER A 478 50.30 9.81 -38.86
N ARG A 479 50.65 8.82 -39.70
CA ARG A 479 51.35 7.58 -39.30
C ARG A 479 52.86 7.63 -39.56
N ARG A 480 53.36 8.76 -40.08
CA ARG A 480 54.78 9.15 -40.09
C ARG A 480 55.03 10.10 -38.94
#